data_AF-A0A9X2MY33-F1
#
_entry.id   AF-A0A9X2MY33-F1
#
_cell.length_a   1.000
_cell.length_b   1.000
_cell.length_c   1.000
_cell.angle_alpha   90.00
_cell.angle_beta   90.00
_cell.angle_gamma   90.00
#
_symmetry.space_group_name_H-M   'P 1'
#
loop_
_entity.id
_entity.type
_entity.pdbx_description
1 polymer ?
#
loop_
_entity_poly.entity_id
_entity_poly.type
_entity_poly.pdbx_seq_one_letter_code
_entity_poly.pdbx_strand_id
1 'polypeptide(L)'
;MGQQTTFENAKGNHPIQNKVGGVFIHVRNMERSVNWYHKLFGMPDRSTTTEKVHAIAMDGGSDFVLDQNGYDSGLASGERALLMLNSSNVRAAYSFVKESGIEIVEDIMDFPGMAFFTFRDPDGNLLMICGDPGSEEEAAPVQVSKASIRYDAGGAVLSVSEHAALAKETAEGMELTGKAYTDTEYRVPVRLEAKVRLDKGSLFLSFGPHGTAALNFGNSPEVNEKGSGEDLFIVHPAMNKHFTFHGKGGVPVGQWARVSWTIQERFMDIHIDGQLFHRQEGYFGGASGHAGIAGVMGQITLKSFAVEELTADESPLFLPIGGSAGKEDRLIADPSCHAMSMAEGLWLGCDDRRGFARSGSVYEAPFVLKAEVSSSTRSAILYAGSTEMLRWNSEGKLCFIDPATKEEAWIDDASLPYGELARIEWRLEGGRTSLALDGRVVLDREGDYKACRFRLGIGAEPGSAVTIKSVSLN
;
A
#
# COMPACT_ATOMS: atom_id res chain seq x y z
N MET A 1 7.35 -47.05 -20.74
CA MET A 1 5.90 -47.06 -20.99
C MET A 1 5.19 -46.79 -19.68
N GLY A 2 5.01 -45.51 -19.34
CA GLY A 2 4.06 -45.10 -18.31
C GLY A 2 2.89 -44.48 -19.05
N GLN A 3 1.69 -45.06 -18.91
CA GLN A 3 0.48 -44.49 -19.48
C GLN A 3 0.33 -43.07 -18.89
N GLN A 4 0.35 -42.05 -19.75
CA GLN A 4 -0.24 -40.76 -19.40
C GLN A 4 -1.73 -41.03 -19.22
N THR A 5 -2.15 -41.23 -17.99
CA THR A 5 -3.56 -41.17 -17.61
C THR A 5 -3.99 -39.73 -17.87
N THR A 6 -4.56 -39.47 -19.04
CA THR A 6 -5.39 -38.29 -19.28
C THR A 6 -6.56 -38.40 -18.32
N PHE A 7 -6.50 -37.67 -17.21
CA PHE A 7 -7.67 -37.49 -16.35
C PHE A 7 -8.70 -36.72 -17.18
N GLU A 8 -9.82 -37.37 -17.52
CA GLU A 8 -11.01 -36.64 -17.90
C GLU A 8 -11.32 -35.71 -16.73
N ASN A 9 -11.28 -34.40 -16.97
CA ASN A 9 -11.74 -33.42 -15.99
C ASN A 9 -13.15 -33.83 -15.58
N ALA A 10 -13.31 -34.33 -14.36
CA ALA A 10 -14.61 -34.54 -13.78
C ALA A 10 -15.36 -33.22 -13.91
N LYS A 11 -16.41 -33.21 -14.76
CA LYS A 11 -17.33 -32.08 -14.87
C LYS A 11 -18.04 -31.95 -13.52
N GLY A 12 -17.49 -31.09 -12.67
CA GLY A 12 -18.04 -30.67 -11.39
C GLY A 12 -17.11 -29.64 -10.77
N ASN A 13 -17.65 -28.53 -10.27
CA ASN A 13 -16.92 -27.55 -9.45
C ASN A 13 -16.47 -28.23 -8.14
N HIS A 14 -15.42 -29.05 -8.17
CA HIS A 14 -14.82 -29.55 -6.94
C HIS A 14 -14.03 -28.40 -6.29
N PRO A 15 -14.24 -28.11 -4.99
CA PRO A 15 -13.67 -26.93 -4.37
C PRO A 15 -12.15 -27.00 -4.21
N ILE A 16 -11.58 -28.22 -4.20
CA ILE A 16 -10.13 -28.46 -4.25
C ILE A 16 -9.77 -28.83 -5.68
N GLN A 17 -8.92 -28.04 -6.33
CA GLN A 17 -8.46 -28.31 -7.68
C GLN A 17 -7.41 -29.41 -7.67
N ASN A 18 -7.44 -30.28 -8.68
CA ASN A 18 -6.34 -31.23 -8.93
C ASN A 18 -5.13 -30.51 -9.54
N LYS A 19 -4.58 -29.54 -8.80
CA LYS A 19 -3.45 -28.70 -9.19
C LYS A 19 -2.65 -28.33 -7.94
N VAL A 20 -1.36 -28.68 -7.96
CA VAL A 20 -0.39 -28.18 -6.98
C VAL A 20 -0.11 -26.72 -7.29
N GLY A 21 -0.40 -25.83 -6.37
CA GLY A 21 -0.08 -24.40 -6.47
C GLY A 21 1.40 -24.14 -6.24
N GLY A 22 2.00 -24.88 -5.31
CA GLY A 22 3.42 -24.78 -5.04
C GLY A 22 3.90 -25.86 -4.07
N VAL A 23 5.21 -26.09 -4.09
CA VAL A 23 5.90 -27.06 -3.24
C VAL A 23 6.81 -26.29 -2.29
N PHE A 24 6.73 -26.62 -1.00
CA PHE A 24 7.49 -25.91 0.02
C PHE A 24 8.87 -26.53 0.24
N ILE A 25 9.88 -25.67 0.26
CA ILE A 25 11.24 -25.97 0.70
C ILE A 25 11.54 -25.13 1.92
N HIS A 26 11.59 -25.80 3.07
CA HIS A 26 11.82 -25.15 4.35
C HIS A 26 13.29 -24.80 4.53
N VAL A 27 13.60 -23.53 4.76
CA VAL A 27 14.97 -22.98 4.78
C VAL A 27 15.28 -22.23 6.08
N ARG A 28 16.52 -22.33 6.57
CA ARG A 28 16.96 -21.66 7.83
C ARG A 28 17.37 -20.20 7.65
N ASN A 29 17.66 -19.81 6.42
CA ASN A 29 18.19 -18.49 6.09
C ASN A 29 17.71 -18.15 4.68
N MET A 30 16.75 -17.25 4.57
CA MET A 30 16.08 -16.92 3.33
C MET A 30 17.05 -16.31 2.32
N GLU A 31 17.81 -15.30 2.71
CA GLU A 31 18.74 -14.58 1.83
C GLU A 31 19.75 -15.53 1.16
N ARG A 32 20.37 -16.41 1.95
CA ARG A 32 21.30 -17.41 1.43
C ARG A 32 20.61 -18.37 0.47
N SER A 33 19.40 -18.81 0.79
CA SER A 33 18.66 -19.78 -0.02
C SER A 33 18.17 -19.19 -1.33
N VAL A 34 17.60 -17.99 -1.32
CA VAL A 34 17.16 -17.28 -2.54
C VAL A 34 18.31 -17.16 -3.52
N ASN A 35 19.45 -16.63 -3.08
CA ASN A 35 20.62 -16.47 -3.96
C ASN A 35 21.17 -17.82 -4.44
N TRP A 36 21.13 -18.86 -3.60
CA TRP A 36 21.55 -20.20 -4.01
C TRP A 36 20.65 -20.81 -5.08
N TYR A 37 19.32 -20.74 -4.92
CA TYR A 37 18.36 -21.27 -5.88
C TYR A 37 18.30 -20.43 -7.16
N HIS A 38 18.40 -19.11 -7.06
CA HIS A 38 18.50 -18.24 -8.25
C HIS A 38 19.72 -18.60 -9.10
N LYS A 39 20.89 -18.75 -8.47
CA LYS A 39 22.09 -19.20 -9.16
C LYS A 39 21.90 -20.60 -9.79
N LEU A 40 21.23 -21.52 -9.09
CA LEU A 40 20.93 -22.85 -9.61
C LEU A 40 20.03 -22.80 -10.86
N PHE A 41 19.05 -21.89 -10.89
CA PHE A 41 18.13 -21.71 -12.00
C PHE A 41 18.59 -20.70 -13.06
N GLY A 42 19.81 -20.14 -12.93
CA GLY A 42 20.34 -19.15 -13.87
C GLY A 42 19.64 -17.79 -13.80
N MET A 43 19.01 -17.46 -12.67
CA MET A 43 18.33 -16.19 -12.42
C MET A 43 19.30 -15.15 -11.82
N PRO A 44 19.03 -13.84 -11.96
CA PRO A 44 19.84 -12.80 -11.34
C PRO A 44 19.86 -12.89 -9.82
N ASP A 45 21.01 -12.57 -9.20
CA ASP A 45 21.12 -12.43 -7.75
C ASP A 45 20.15 -11.36 -7.25
N ARG A 46 19.56 -11.60 -6.06
CA ARG A 46 18.69 -10.61 -5.40
C ARG A 46 19.43 -9.97 -4.24
N SER A 47 19.28 -8.65 -4.09
CA SER A 47 19.70 -7.94 -2.88
C SER A 47 18.93 -8.46 -1.66
N THR A 48 19.43 -8.16 -0.46
CA THR A 48 18.89 -8.55 0.86
C THR A 48 17.36 -8.69 0.85
N THR A 49 16.85 -9.91 1.06
CA THR A 49 15.42 -10.17 1.21
C THR A 49 15.04 -10.20 2.69
N THR A 50 13.95 -9.51 3.03
CA THR A 50 13.34 -9.53 4.38
C THR A 50 12.09 -10.41 4.42
N GLU A 51 11.72 -11.04 3.31
CA GLU A 51 10.54 -11.89 3.21
C GLU A 51 10.80 -13.24 3.90
N LYS A 52 9.83 -13.75 4.66
CA LYS A 52 9.93 -15.09 5.29
C LYS A 52 9.42 -16.23 4.41
N VAL A 53 8.72 -15.90 3.33
CA VAL A 53 8.25 -16.82 2.29
C VAL A 53 8.58 -16.22 0.94
N HIS A 54 9.16 -17.01 0.04
CA HIS A 54 9.59 -16.55 -1.27
C HIS A 54 9.26 -17.59 -2.35
N ALA A 55 8.37 -17.25 -3.29
CA ALA A 55 7.99 -18.11 -4.40
C ALA A 55 8.86 -17.86 -5.63
N ILE A 56 9.38 -18.95 -6.22
CA ILE A 56 10.07 -18.95 -7.52
C ILE A 56 9.12 -19.63 -8.51
N ALA A 57 8.69 -18.89 -9.54
CA ALA A 57 7.84 -19.42 -10.59
C ALA A 57 8.58 -20.50 -11.39
N MET A 58 7.97 -21.67 -11.56
CA MET A 58 8.54 -22.77 -12.33
C MET A 58 7.74 -23.03 -13.62
N ASP A 59 8.42 -23.62 -14.61
CA ASP A 59 7.77 -24.15 -15.80
C ASP A 59 6.76 -25.23 -15.41
N GLY A 60 5.50 -25.07 -15.83
CA GLY A 60 4.40 -25.98 -15.47
C GLY A 60 3.37 -25.39 -14.51
N GLY A 61 3.61 -24.18 -13.97
CA GLY A 61 2.60 -23.40 -13.26
C GLY A 61 2.37 -23.77 -11.80
N SER A 62 3.29 -24.53 -11.21
CA SER A 62 3.45 -24.69 -9.76
C SER A 62 4.67 -23.90 -9.30
N ASP A 63 4.58 -23.25 -8.15
CA ASP A 63 5.69 -22.46 -7.61
C ASP A 63 6.64 -23.31 -6.76
N PHE A 64 7.92 -22.97 -6.78
CA PHE A 64 8.92 -23.48 -5.86
C PHE A 64 9.06 -22.50 -4.69
N VAL A 65 8.45 -22.84 -3.55
CA VAL A 65 8.21 -21.90 -2.45
C VAL A 65 9.23 -22.13 -1.34
N LEU A 66 10.13 -21.17 -1.12
CA LEU A 66 11.02 -21.15 0.03
C LEU A 66 10.27 -20.62 1.26
N ASP A 67 10.34 -21.32 2.38
CA ASP A 67 9.66 -20.91 3.62
C ASP A 67 10.61 -21.01 4.83
N GLN A 68 10.77 -19.91 5.58
CA GLN A 68 11.59 -19.86 6.79
C GLN A 68 10.77 -19.98 8.08
N ASN A 69 9.44 -19.83 8.04
CA ASN A 69 8.59 -19.76 9.23
C ASN A 69 8.71 -20.99 10.12
N GLY A 70 8.82 -22.18 9.54
CA GLY A 70 8.98 -23.42 10.29
C GLY A 70 10.28 -23.50 11.09
N TYR A 71 11.35 -22.83 10.65
CA TYR A 71 12.60 -22.76 11.42
C TYR A 71 12.58 -21.66 12.47
N ASP A 72 12.05 -20.48 12.13
CA ASP A 72 11.89 -19.36 13.06
C ASP A 72 11.00 -19.76 14.26
N SER A 73 9.98 -20.58 14.00
CA SER A 73 9.01 -21.03 15.01
C SER A 73 9.42 -22.34 15.72
N GLY A 74 10.61 -22.88 15.42
CA GLY A 74 11.11 -24.11 16.05
C GLY A 74 10.32 -25.39 15.71
N LEU A 75 9.49 -25.37 14.66
CA LEU A 75 8.64 -26.50 14.29
C LEU A 75 9.47 -27.72 13.86
N ALA A 76 9.02 -28.91 14.22
CA ALA A 76 9.62 -30.15 13.75
C ALA A 76 9.38 -30.32 12.23
N SER A 77 10.17 -31.15 11.55
CA SER A 77 10.04 -31.31 10.09
C SER A 77 8.68 -31.83 9.64
N GLY A 78 7.97 -32.61 10.47
CA GLY A 78 6.63 -33.15 10.17
C GLY A 78 5.48 -32.18 10.46
N GLU A 79 5.78 -30.99 10.98
CA GLU A 79 4.83 -29.91 11.27
C GLU A 79 4.93 -28.79 10.24
N ARG A 80 5.60 -29.05 9.12
CA ARG A 80 5.88 -28.08 8.07
C ARG A 80 5.17 -28.54 6.81
N ALA A 81 4.32 -27.67 6.24
CA ALA A 81 3.53 -28.02 5.06
C ALA A 81 4.46 -28.43 3.92
N LEU A 82 4.12 -29.52 3.22
CA LEU A 82 4.93 -30.05 2.12
C LEU A 82 4.62 -29.36 0.79
N LEU A 83 3.33 -29.13 0.54
CA LEU A 83 2.84 -28.48 -0.67
C LEU A 83 1.50 -27.80 -0.42
N MET A 84 1.13 -26.91 -1.34
CA MET A 84 -0.18 -26.27 -1.39
C MET A 84 -0.99 -26.77 -2.59
N LEU A 85 -2.25 -27.14 -2.34
CA LEU A 85 -3.26 -27.43 -3.35
C LEU A 85 -4.10 -26.18 -3.62
N ASN A 86 -4.39 -25.93 -4.89
CA ASN A 86 -5.20 -24.77 -5.27
C ASN A 86 -6.68 -24.98 -4.96
N SER A 87 -7.33 -23.91 -4.54
CA SER A 87 -8.78 -23.84 -4.43
C SER A 87 -9.32 -22.58 -5.10
N SER A 88 -10.43 -22.71 -5.82
CA SER A 88 -11.20 -21.56 -6.31
C SER A 88 -12.21 -21.03 -5.27
N ASN A 89 -12.39 -21.74 -4.15
CA ASN A 89 -13.21 -21.34 -3.02
C ASN A 89 -12.74 -22.11 -1.78
N VAL A 90 -11.83 -21.49 -1.02
CA VAL A 90 -11.16 -22.13 0.12
C VAL A 90 -12.16 -22.47 1.22
N ARG A 91 -13.21 -21.68 1.42
CA ARG A 91 -14.29 -21.99 2.37
C ARG A 91 -15.04 -23.25 2.00
N ALA A 92 -15.41 -23.42 0.73
CA ALA A 92 -16.04 -24.65 0.25
C ALA A 92 -15.09 -25.86 0.39
N ALA A 93 -13.79 -25.67 0.18
CA ALA A 93 -12.79 -26.71 0.37
C ALA A 93 -12.65 -27.10 1.85
N TYR A 94 -12.66 -26.11 2.74
CA TYR A 94 -12.61 -26.32 4.19
C TYR A 94 -13.81 -27.15 4.67
N SER A 95 -15.04 -26.77 4.28
CA SER A 95 -16.25 -27.52 4.62
C SER A 95 -16.18 -28.96 4.11
N PHE A 96 -15.75 -29.14 2.86
CA PHE A 96 -15.58 -30.47 2.28
C PHE A 96 -14.59 -31.35 3.06
N VAL A 97 -13.42 -30.81 3.43
CA VAL A 97 -12.40 -31.55 4.23
C VAL A 97 -12.96 -31.92 5.59
N LYS A 98 -13.63 -30.97 6.26
CA LYS A 98 -14.24 -31.19 7.58
C LYS A 98 -15.33 -32.24 7.56
N GLU A 99 -16.26 -32.17 6.60
CA GLU A 99 -17.35 -33.14 6.43
C GLU A 99 -16.85 -34.53 6.06
N SER A 100 -15.69 -34.61 5.39
CA SER A 100 -15.02 -35.88 5.06
C SER A 100 -14.32 -36.51 6.27
N GLY A 101 -14.34 -35.88 7.45
CA GLY A 101 -13.71 -36.40 8.66
C GLY A 101 -12.18 -36.34 8.64
N ILE A 102 -11.61 -35.52 7.76
CA ILE A 102 -10.16 -35.31 7.65
C ILE A 102 -9.72 -34.32 8.75
N GLU A 103 -8.57 -34.60 9.38
CA GLU A 103 -8.01 -33.75 10.43
C GLU A 103 -7.57 -32.39 9.87
N ILE A 104 -8.16 -31.32 10.40
CA ILE A 104 -7.72 -29.95 10.19
C ILE A 104 -6.75 -29.59 11.31
N VAL A 105 -5.54 -29.18 10.94
CA VAL A 105 -4.46 -28.85 11.88
C VAL A 105 -4.49 -27.36 12.20
N GLU A 106 -4.52 -26.51 11.18
CA GLU A 106 -4.73 -25.07 11.33
C GLU A 106 -6.05 -24.71 10.69
N ASP A 107 -6.87 -23.97 11.44
CA ASP A 107 -8.16 -23.48 10.97
C ASP A 107 -7.98 -22.47 9.82
N ILE A 108 -9.08 -22.13 9.14
CA ILE A 108 -9.04 -21.18 8.03
C ILE A 108 -8.51 -19.82 8.48
N MET A 109 -7.45 -19.38 7.81
CA MET A 109 -6.85 -18.06 7.97
C MET A 109 -7.16 -17.23 6.73
N ASP A 110 -7.85 -16.12 6.94
CA ASP A 110 -8.17 -15.14 5.91
C ASP A 110 -7.04 -14.12 5.74
N PHE A 111 -6.61 -13.94 4.50
CA PHE A 111 -5.76 -12.83 4.06
C PHE A 111 -6.50 -12.06 2.95
N PRO A 112 -6.20 -10.77 2.76
CA PRO A 112 -6.79 -9.99 1.67
C PRO A 112 -6.51 -10.59 0.28
N GLY A 113 -7.56 -11.18 -0.33
CA GLY A 113 -7.50 -11.83 -1.64
C GLY A 113 -7.10 -13.31 -1.63
N MET A 114 -6.80 -13.90 -0.47
CA MET A 114 -6.51 -15.34 -0.35
C MET A 114 -6.87 -15.89 1.02
N ALA A 115 -7.27 -17.15 1.11
CA ALA A 115 -7.40 -17.85 2.38
C ALA A 115 -6.62 -19.16 2.33
N PHE A 116 -6.27 -19.69 3.49
CA PHE A 116 -5.73 -21.03 3.58
C PHE A 116 -6.05 -21.72 4.88
N PHE A 117 -5.90 -23.05 4.89
CA PHE A 117 -5.89 -23.88 6.08
C PHE A 117 -4.96 -25.07 5.85
N THR A 118 -4.59 -25.78 6.92
CA THR A 118 -3.74 -26.97 6.82
C THR A 118 -4.45 -28.21 7.36
N PHE A 119 -4.13 -29.36 6.78
CA PHE A 119 -4.75 -30.64 7.12
C PHE A 119 -3.71 -31.77 6.97
N ARG A 120 -4.00 -32.93 7.57
CA ARG A 120 -3.17 -34.14 7.42
C ARG A 120 -3.81 -35.17 6.51
N ASP A 121 -2.97 -35.81 5.71
CA ASP A 121 -3.34 -37.04 5.02
C ASP A 121 -3.27 -38.26 5.98
N PRO A 122 -3.72 -39.45 5.55
CA PRO A 122 -3.70 -40.65 6.39
C PRO A 122 -2.32 -41.09 6.89
N ASP A 123 -1.24 -40.65 6.22
CA ASP A 123 0.15 -40.97 6.56
C ASP A 123 0.81 -39.87 7.42
N GLY A 124 0.05 -38.82 7.78
CA GLY A 124 0.48 -37.72 8.63
C GLY A 124 1.22 -36.61 7.90
N ASN A 125 1.23 -36.59 6.57
CA ASN A 125 1.81 -35.51 5.79
C ASN A 125 0.99 -34.23 5.95
N LEU A 126 1.65 -33.12 6.31
CA LEU A 126 0.98 -31.82 6.45
C LEU A 126 0.85 -31.15 5.08
N LEU A 127 -0.37 -30.85 4.69
CA LEU A 127 -0.72 -30.24 3.40
C LEU A 127 -1.48 -28.94 3.64
N MET A 128 -1.39 -28.02 2.67
CA MET A 128 -2.09 -26.73 2.70
C MET A 128 -3.09 -26.66 1.56
N ILE A 129 -4.28 -26.11 1.81
CA ILE A 129 -5.19 -25.67 0.73
C ILE A 129 -5.19 -24.14 0.73
N CYS A 130 -4.98 -23.56 -0.44
CA CYS A 130 -4.79 -22.12 -0.61
C CYS A 130 -5.47 -21.63 -1.89
N GLY A 131 -6.02 -20.42 -1.86
CA GLY A 131 -6.62 -19.80 -3.05
C GLY A 131 -7.63 -18.72 -2.71
N ASP A 132 -8.61 -18.52 -3.59
CA ASP A 132 -9.67 -17.51 -3.40
C ASP A 132 -10.45 -17.83 -2.12
N PRO A 133 -10.63 -16.87 -1.19
CA PRO A 133 -11.46 -17.08 -0.01
C PRO A 133 -12.87 -17.59 -0.34
N GLY A 134 -13.42 -17.20 -1.50
CA GLY A 134 -14.77 -17.50 -1.95
C GLY A 134 -15.86 -16.71 -1.21
N SER A 135 -17.04 -16.57 -1.83
CA SER A 135 -18.25 -16.10 -1.14
C SER A 135 -18.94 -17.25 -0.40
N GLU A 136 -19.59 -16.94 0.70
CA GLU A 136 -20.24 -17.93 1.58
C GLU A 136 -21.50 -18.56 0.94
N GLU A 137 -21.99 -18.04 -0.20
CA GLU A 137 -23.19 -18.52 -0.90
C GLU A 137 -23.00 -19.84 -1.67
N GLU A 138 -21.77 -20.24 -2.03
CA GLU A 138 -21.51 -21.48 -2.79
C GLU A 138 -21.27 -22.72 -1.92
N ALA A 139 -21.19 -22.55 -0.60
CA ALA A 139 -21.11 -23.65 0.35
C ALA A 139 -22.51 -23.96 0.90
N ALA A 140 -23.34 -24.67 0.14
CA ALA A 140 -24.53 -25.28 0.72
C ALA A 140 -24.11 -26.43 1.63
N PRO A 141 -24.46 -26.36 2.92
CA PRO A 141 -25.71 -27.02 3.32
C PRO A 141 -26.64 -26.08 4.12
N VAL A 142 -27.94 -26.22 3.80
CA VAL A 142 -29.15 -25.76 4.52
C VAL A 142 -28.91 -24.69 5.62
N GLN A 143 -29.00 -23.42 5.22
CA GLN A 143 -29.07 -22.29 6.15
C GLN A 143 -30.41 -22.30 6.90
N VAL A 144 -30.33 -22.38 8.23
CA VAL A 144 -31.33 -21.72 9.09
C VAL A 144 -30.87 -20.27 9.17
N SER A 145 -31.61 -19.36 8.56
CA SER A 145 -31.29 -17.93 8.55
C SER A 145 -31.25 -17.38 9.97
N LYS A 146 -30.05 -17.14 10.49
CA LYS A 146 -29.86 -16.34 11.70
C LYS A 146 -30.04 -14.90 11.27
N ALA A 147 -31.02 -14.19 11.84
CA ALA A 147 -31.23 -12.78 11.51
C ALA A 147 -29.93 -11.99 11.71
N SER A 148 -29.57 -11.15 10.74
CA SER A 148 -28.39 -10.29 10.84
C SER A 148 -28.53 -9.36 12.04
N ILE A 149 -27.58 -9.47 12.98
CA ILE A 149 -27.60 -8.69 14.21
C ILE A 149 -27.04 -7.31 13.89
N ARG A 150 -27.84 -6.28 14.11
CA ARG A 150 -27.42 -4.88 14.01
C ARG A 150 -27.15 -4.31 15.39
N TYR A 151 -26.04 -3.60 15.53
CA TYR A 151 -25.66 -2.93 16.77
C TYR A 151 -25.46 -1.44 16.51
N ASP A 152 -26.24 -0.61 17.20
CA ASP A 152 -25.98 0.82 17.26
C ASP A 152 -24.86 1.09 18.26
N ALA A 153 -23.64 1.30 17.74
CA ALA A 153 -22.46 1.52 18.56
C ALA A 153 -22.29 3.02 18.95
N GLY A 154 -23.35 3.83 18.85
CA GLY A 154 -23.40 5.23 19.25
C GLY A 154 -22.71 6.22 18.31
N GLY A 155 -21.91 5.74 17.36
CA GLY A 155 -21.28 6.54 16.31
C GLY A 155 -21.47 5.96 14.91
N ALA A 156 -21.64 4.64 14.79
CA ALA A 156 -21.99 3.95 13.58
C ALA A 156 -22.88 2.73 13.91
N VAL A 157 -23.75 2.36 12.96
CA VAL A 157 -24.48 1.10 13.01
C VAL A 157 -23.62 0.02 12.38
N LEU A 158 -23.40 -1.06 13.13
CA LEU A 158 -22.63 -2.22 12.70
C LEU A 158 -23.55 -3.38 12.39
N SER A 159 -23.36 -3.97 11.22
CA SER A 159 -23.90 -5.29 10.87
C SER A 159 -22.88 -6.36 11.26
N VAL A 160 -23.30 -7.25 12.17
CA VAL A 160 -22.49 -8.37 12.60
C VAL A 160 -22.55 -9.47 11.55
N SER A 161 -21.38 -10.00 11.18
CA SER A 161 -21.26 -11.13 10.26
C SER A 161 -22.04 -12.34 10.78
N GLU A 162 -22.72 -13.05 9.88
CA GLU A 162 -23.49 -14.25 10.21
C GLU A 162 -22.61 -15.36 10.81
N HIS A 163 -21.31 -15.33 10.52
CA HIS A 163 -20.28 -16.24 11.01
C HIS A 163 -19.78 -15.90 12.42
N ALA A 164 -20.31 -14.84 13.04
CA ALA A 164 -20.02 -14.55 14.43
C ALA A 164 -20.57 -15.65 15.35
N ALA A 165 -19.66 -16.38 16.01
CA ALA A 165 -20.04 -17.42 16.95
C ALA A 165 -20.76 -16.85 18.18
N LEU A 166 -20.45 -15.61 18.56
CA LEU A 166 -21.08 -14.84 19.62
C LEU A 166 -21.36 -13.41 19.13
N ALA A 167 -22.60 -12.97 19.33
CA ALA A 167 -23.04 -11.60 19.12
C ALA A 167 -24.17 -11.34 20.10
N LYS A 168 -23.84 -10.73 21.25
CA LYS A 168 -24.78 -10.52 22.34
C LYS A 168 -24.66 -9.10 22.89
N GLU A 169 -25.75 -8.35 22.81
CA GLU A 169 -25.83 -7.04 23.46
C GLU A 169 -26.00 -7.20 24.97
N THR A 170 -25.18 -6.48 25.72
CA THR A 170 -25.18 -6.45 27.19
C THR A 170 -25.21 -5.01 27.68
N ALA A 171 -25.37 -4.81 29.00
CA ALA A 171 -25.28 -3.48 29.60
C ALA A 171 -23.88 -2.83 29.45
N GLU A 172 -22.83 -3.61 29.18
CA GLU A 172 -21.47 -3.11 28.98
C GLU A 172 -21.15 -2.77 27.51
N GLY A 173 -21.95 -3.31 26.57
CA GLY A 173 -21.73 -3.22 25.12
C GLY A 173 -22.05 -4.53 24.39
N MET A 174 -21.70 -4.59 23.11
CA MET A 174 -21.82 -5.80 22.29
C MET A 174 -20.65 -6.75 22.55
N GLU A 175 -20.94 -7.94 23.05
CA GLU A 175 -20.00 -9.06 23.09
C GLU A 175 -19.96 -9.74 21.73
N LEU A 176 -18.77 -9.77 21.10
CA LEU A 176 -18.59 -10.22 19.72
C LEU A 176 -17.39 -11.16 19.60
N THR A 177 -17.60 -12.29 18.93
CA THR A 177 -16.53 -13.09 18.30
C THR A 177 -16.78 -13.12 16.80
N GLY A 178 -15.77 -12.78 15.99
CA GLY A 178 -15.94 -12.55 14.55
C GLY A 178 -16.01 -11.06 14.18
N LYS A 179 -16.46 -10.78 12.97
CA LYS A 179 -16.37 -9.45 12.32
C LYS A 179 -17.70 -8.69 12.38
N ALA A 180 -17.62 -7.38 12.55
CA ALA A 180 -18.74 -6.47 12.36
C ALA A 180 -18.30 -5.28 11.51
N TYR A 181 -19.17 -4.82 10.60
CA TYR A 181 -18.87 -3.78 9.62
C TYR A 181 -19.95 -2.71 9.59
N THR A 182 -19.57 -1.50 9.17
CA THR A 182 -20.53 -0.43 8.88
C THR A 182 -21.36 -0.78 7.64
N ASP A 183 -22.64 -0.41 7.62
CA ASP A 183 -23.48 -0.55 6.42
C ASP A 183 -23.11 0.47 5.33
N THR A 184 -22.45 1.56 5.71
CA THR A 184 -21.99 2.64 4.81
C THR A 184 -20.50 2.50 4.49
N GLU A 185 -20.12 2.97 3.30
CA GLU A 185 -18.73 3.15 2.89
C GLU A 185 -18.22 4.55 3.23
N TYR A 186 -16.91 4.66 3.45
CA TYR A 186 -16.21 5.92 3.74
C TYR A 186 -14.97 6.05 2.86
N ARG A 187 -14.42 7.26 2.75
CA ARG A 187 -13.22 7.56 1.94
C ARG A 187 -12.11 8.17 2.79
N VAL A 188 -10.86 7.87 2.43
CA VAL A 188 -9.70 8.60 2.98
C VAL A 188 -9.78 10.08 2.54
N PRO A 189 -9.54 11.05 3.45
CA PRO A 189 -9.14 10.84 4.85
C PRO A 189 -10.26 10.42 5.81
N VAL A 190 -9.97 9.44 6.68
CA VAL A 190 -10.95 8.82 7.57
C VAL A 190 -10.36 8.49 8.93
N ARG A 191 -11.18 8.51 9.98
CA ARG A 191 -10.83 8.01 11.31
C ARG A 191 -11.86 7.00 11.78
N LEU A 192 -11.37 5.82 12.18
CA LEU A 192 -12.13 4.81 12.90
C LEU A 192 -11.76 4.93 14.38
N GLU A 193 -12.74 4.99 15.27
CA GLU A 193 -12.52 5.01 16.71
C GLU A 193 -13.41 3.99 17.42
N ALA A 194 -12.81 3.15 18.27
CA ALA A 194 -13.49 2.14 19.05
C ALA A 194 -13.19 2.31 20.55
N LYS A 195 -14.23 2.18 21.38
CA LYS A 195 -14.06 1.91 22.82
C LYS A 195 -14.36 0.44 23.05
N VAL A 196 -13.32 -0.32 23.34
CA VAL A 196 -13.37 -1.79 23.30
C VAL A 196 -12.58 -2.39 24.45
N ARG A 197 -12.99 -3.58 24.88
CA ARG A 197 -12.23 -4.46 25.78
C ARG A 197 -11.98 -5.77 25.06
N LEU A 198 -10.74 -6.22 25.05
CA LEU A 198 -10.31 -7.50 24.47
C LEU A 198 -10.08 -8.51 25.59
N ASP A 199 -10.65 -9.71 25.53
CA ASP A 199 -10.46 -10.73 26.59
C ASP A 199 -9.20 -11.58 26.42
N LYS A 200 -8.77 -11.79 25.18
CA LYS A 200 -7.57 -12.48 24.70
C LYS A 200 -7.42 -12.28 23.19
N GLY A 201 -6.33 -12.75 22.62
CA GLY A 201 -6.09 -12.74 21.18
C GLY A 201 -5.73 -11.36 20.64
N SER A 202 -6.30 -11.00 19.50
CA SER A 202 -5.95 -9.81 18.74
C SER A 202 -7.18 -8.97 18.42
N LEU A 203 -7.01 -7.66 18.43
CA LEU A 203 -8.03 -6.71 17.98
C LEU A 203 -7.74 -6.28 16.55
N PHE A 204 -8.70 -6.47 15.66
CA PHE A 204 -8.60 -6.09 14.26
C PHE A 204 -9.49 -4.88 14.01
N LEU A 205 -8.93 -3.83 13.43
CA LEU A 205 -9.67 -2.78 12.75
C LEU A 205 -9.49 -2.97 11.24
N SER A 206 -10.57 -2.84 10.48
CA SER A 206 -10.56 -3.01 9.02
C SER A 206 -11.10 -1.78 8.31
N PHE A 207 -10.54 -1.45 7.15
CA PHE A 207 -11.01 -0.37 6.29
C PHE A 207 -10.82 -0.70 4.81
N GLY A 208 -11.91 -0.64 4.05
CA GLY A 208 -11.89 -0.97 2.63
C GLY A 208 -11.68 -2.47 2.36
N PRO A 209 -11.36 -2.85 1.11
CA PRO A 209 -11.29 -4.26 0.71
C PRO A 209 -10.11 -5.03 1.32
N HIS A 210 -9.07 -4.32 1.76
CA HIS A 210 -7.82 -4.94 2.21
C HIS A 210 -7.27 -4.36 3.52
N GLY A 211 -7.56 -3.09 3.81
CA GLY A 211 -6.94 -2.37 4.93
C GLY A 211 -7.22 -3.04 6.25
N THR A 212 -6.16 -3.39 6.99
CA THR A 212 -6.28 -4.01 8.31
C THR A 212 -5.21 -3.45 9.24
N ALA A 213 -5.58 -3.13 10.48
CA ALA A 213 -4.67 -2.91 11.59
C ALA A 213 -5.00 -3.92 12.69
N ALA A 214 -4.15 -4.91 12.87
CA ALA A 214 -4.25 -5.97 13.87
C ALA A 214 -3.30 -5.70 15.03
N LEU A 215 -3.87 -5.35 16.18
CA LEU A 215 -3.19 -5.09 17.44
C LEU A 215 -3.14 -6.37 18.27
N ASN A 216 -2.04 -6.55 19.02
CA ASN A 216 -1.73 -7.78 19.74
C ASN A 216 -1.67 -8.99 18.79
N PHE A 217 -1.17 -8.79 17.58
CA PHE A 217 -0.97 -9.85 16.61
C PHE A 217 0.08 -10.83 17.12
N GLY A 218 -0.18 -12.12 16.96
CA GLY A 218 0.70 -13.19 17.41
C GLY A 218 0.24 -14.52 16.83
N ASN A 219 1.14 -15.51 16.84
CA ASN A 219 0.80 -16.85 16.41
C ASN A 219 0.03 -17.61 17.50
N SER A 220 -0.64 -18.70 17.13
CA SER A 220 -1.49 -19.45 18.05
C SER A 220 -0.78 -19.93 19.32
N PRO A 221 0.47 -20.45 19.27
CA PRO A 221 1.19 -20.84 20.48
C PRO A 221 1.38 -19.68 21.46
N GLU A 222 1.80 -18.50 20.98
CA GLU A 222 2.01 -17.33 21.83
C GLU A 222 0.70 -16.86 22.47
N VAL A 223 -0.37 -16.75 21.67
CA VAL A 223 -1.68 -16.31 22.17
C VAL A 223 -2.24 -17.31 23.18
N ASN A 224 -2.05 -18.61 22.98
CA ASN A 224 -2.51 -19.64 23.92
C ASN A 224 -1.74 -19.60 25.25
N GLU A 225 -0.44 -19.30 25.23
CA GLU A 225 0.39 -19.24 26.43
C GLU A 225 0.22 -17.93 27.20
N LYS A 226 0.28 -16.80 26.50
CA LYS A 226 0.31 -15.45 27.11
C LYS A 226 -1.05 -14.76 27.11
N GLY A 227 -2.03 -15.29 26.41
CA GLY A 227 -3.35 -14.68 26.22
C GLY A 227 -3.43 -13.69 25.06
N SER A 228 -2.32 -13.15 24.56
CA SER A 228 -2.29 -12.27 23.37
C SER A 228 -0.90 -12.21 22.76
N GLY A 229 -0.80 -11.75 21.50
CA GLY A 229 0.49 -11.43 20.88
C GLY A 229 1.00 -10.03 21.27
N GLU A 230 2.21 -9.70 20.82
CA GLU A 230 2.87 -8.40 21.06
C GLU A 230 3.17 -7.61 19.79
N ASP A 231 2.72 -8.11 18.63
CA ASP A 231 3.02 -7.49 17.35
C ASP A 231 1.88 -6.58 16.87
N LEU A 232 2.24 -5.65 16.01
CA LEU A 232 1.30 -4.91 15.17
C LEU A 232 1.42 -5.43 13.74
N PHE A 233 0.33 -5.96 13.20
CA PHE A 233 0.25 -6.35 11.80
C PHE A 233 -0.65 -5.38 11.03
N ILE A 234 -0.14 -4.85 9.92
CA ILE A 234 -0.84 -3.90 9.08
C ILE A 234 -0.91 -4.45 7.67
N VAL A 235 -2.12 -4.43 7.09
CA VAL A 235 -2.29 -4.49 5.64
C VAL A 235 -2.63 -3.10 5.14
N HIS A 236 -1.80 -2.58 4.25
CA HIS A 236 -1.91 -1.23 3.72
C HIS A 236 -3.22 -1.06 2.93
N PRO A 237 -4.12 -0.14 3.33
CA PRO A 237 -5.43 0.05 2.70
C PRO A 237 -5.40 0.26 1.18
N ALA A 238 -4.43 1.05 0.68
CA ALA A 238 -4.33 1.36 -0.76
C ALA A 238 -3.47 0.40 -1.60
N MET A 239 -2.58 -0.39 -0.98
CA MET A 239 -1.54 -1.14 -1.71
C MET A 239 -1.64 -2.65 -1.51
N ASN A 240 -2.54 -3.13 -0.63
CA ASN A 240 -2.64 -4.52 -0.21
C ASN A 240 -1.27 -5.13 0.17
N LYS A 241 -0.43 -4.35 0.85
CA LYS A 241 0.92 -4.76 1.27
C LYS A 241 0.95 -4.99 2.78
N HIS A 242 1.61 -6.08 3.18
CA HIS A 242 1.68 -6.53 4.56
C HIS A 242 2.92 -5.96 5.26
N PHE A 243 2.74 -5.53 6.50
CA PHE A 243 3.79 -5.05 7.39
C PHE A 243 3.59 -5.68 8.77
N THR A 244 4.65 -6.21 9.36
CA THR A 244 4.62 -6.70 10.74
C THR A 244 5.66 -5.94 11.55
N PHE A 245 5.24 -5.38 12.68
CA PHE A 245 6.10 -4.65 13.59
C PHE A 245 6.16 -5.42 14.92
N HIS A 246 7.27 -6.10 15.14
CA HIS A 246 7.42 -7.00 16.27
C HIS A 246 7.60 -6.26 17.60
N GLY A 247 7.06 -6.82 18.69
CA GLY A 247 7.26 -6.33 20.05
C GLY A 247 6.79 -4.88 20.27
N LYS A 248 5.74 -4.47 19.54
CA LYS A 248 5.12 -3.15 19.68
C LYS A 248 4.24 -3.04 20.93
N GLY A 249 3.84 -4.18 21.50
CA GLY A 249 2.79 -4.26 22.51
C GLY A 249 1.41 -4.17 21.86
N GLY A 250 0.43 -3.67 22.60
CA GLY A 250 -0.92 -3.55 22.07
C GLY A 250 -1.93 -3.07 23.08
N VAL A 251 -3.18 -3.44 22.87
CA VAL A 251 -4.30 -3.14 23.75
C VAL A 251 -4.20 -3.98 25.02
N PRO A 252 -4.33 -3.39 26.23
CA PRO A 252 -4.30 -4.15 27.47
C PRO A 252 -5.50 -5.12 27.56
N VAL A 253 -5.20 -6.42 27.67
CA VAL A 253 -6.20 -7.47 27.80
C VAL A 253 -6.99 -7.33 29.10
N GLY A 254 -8.31 -7.56 29.02
CA GLY A 254 -9.25 -7.46 30.14
C GLY A 254 -9.60 -6.03 30.56
N GLN A 255 -9.02 -5.01 29.94
CA GLN A 255 -9.25 -3.60 30.27
C GLN A 255 -9.95 -2.86 29.13
N TRP A 256 -10.65 -1.78 29.48
CA TRP A 256 -11.20 -0.86 28.47
C TRP A 256 -10.08 -0.04 27.87
N ALA A 257 -10.05 0.03 26.54
CA ALA A 257 -9.16 0.91 25.80
C ALA A 257 -9.95 1.70 24.75
N ARG A 258 -9.47 2.91 24.46
CA ARG A 258 -9.88 3.70 23.29
C ARG A 258 -8.84 3.52 22.20
N VAL A 259 -9.21 2.86 21.12
CA VAL A 259 -8.33 2.65 19.97
C VAL A 259 -8.84 3.47 18.80
N SER A 260 -7.97 4.28 18.19
CA SER A 260 -8.31 5.00 16.97
C SER A 260 -7.31 4.75 15.86
N TRP A 261 -7.80 4.50 14.65
CA TRP A 261 -7.01 4.39 13.43
C TRP A 261 -7.40 5.52 12.48
N THR A 262 -6.49 6.46 12.28
CA THR A 262 -6.65 7.60 11.38
C THR A 262 -5.83 7.35 10.12
N ILE A 263 -6.47 7.41 8.96
CA ILE A 263 -5.84 7.20 7.66
C ILE A 263 -5.95 8.52 6.89
N GLN A 264 -4.82 9.20 6.72
CA GLN A 264 -4.66 10.40 5.89
C GLN A 264 -4.11 10.00 4.52
N GLU A 265 -4.07 10.92 3.55
CA GLU A 265 -3.53 10.60 2.22
C GLU A 265 -2.05 10.18 2.24
N ARG A 266 -1.27 10.62 3.23
CA ARG A 266 0.20 10.50 3.24
C ARG A 266 0.78 9.79 4.46
N PHE A 267 -0.06 9.49 5.43
CA PHE A 267 0.31 8.71 6.59
C PHE A 267 -0.93 8.08 7.19
N MET A 268 -0.73 7.11 8.07
CA MET A 268 -1.77 6.66 8.98
C MET A 268 -1.21 6.56 10.40
N ASP A 269 -2.08 6.86 11.36
CA ASP A 269 -1.78 6.84 12.78
C ASP A 269 -2.72 5.89 13.51
N ILE A 270 -2.17 5.09 14.40
CA ILE A 270 -2.90 4.31 15.39
C ILE A 270 -2.60 4.93 16.76
N HIS A 271 -3.66 5.22 17.52
CA HIS A 271 -3.55 5.66 18.90
C HIS A 271 -4.27 4.68 19.84
N ILE A 272 -3.71 4.50 21.03
CA ILE A 272 -4.31 3.75 22.14
C ILE A 272 -4.39 4.70 23.34
N ASP A 273 -5.59 4.89 23.88
CA ASP A 273 -5.91 5.82 24.96
C ASP A 273 -5.36 7.24 24.72
N GLY A 274 -5.41 7.67 23.47
CA GLY A 274 -4.95 8.99 23.01
C GLY A 274 -3.44 9.13 22.84
N GLN A 275 -2.65 8.10 23.17
CA GLN A 275 -1.21 8.06 22.92
C GLN A 275 -0.92 7.49 21.53
N LEU A 276 -0.02 8.12 20.78
CA LEU A 276 0.42 7.62 19.48
C LEU A 276 1.12 6.27 19.67
N PHE A 277 0.51 5.21 19.14
CA PHE A 277 1.02 3.85 19.21
C PHE A 277 1.86 3.52 17.97
N HIS A 278 1.40 3.95 16.80
CA HIS A 278 2.10 3.72 15.54
C HIS A 278 1.79 4.82 14.54
N ARG A 279 2.82 5.28 13.82
CA ARG A 279 2.69 6.08 12.60
C ARG A 279 3.35 5.32 11.45
N GLN A 280 2.65 5.24 10.33
CA GLN A 280 3.20 4.75 9.07
C GLN A 280 3.02 5.82 7.99
N GLU A 281 4.14 6.33 7.49
CA GLU A 281 4.17 7.17 6.30
C GLU A 281 3.90 6.31 5.05
N GLY A 282 3.18 6.86 4.07
CA GLY A 282 2.81 6.15 2.84
C GLY A 282 1.63 6.81 2.12
N TYR A 283 1.43 6.53 0.84
CA TYR A 283 0.29 7.10 0.12
C TYR A 283 -0.96 6.22 0.27
N PHE A 284 -1.97 6.71 0.99
CA PHE A 284 -3.26 6.03 1.20
C PHE A 284 -4.42 6.70 0.45
N GLY A 285 -4.16 7.77 -0.30
CA GLY A 285 -5.17 8.51 -1.05
C GLY A 285 -5.93 7.63 -2.04
N GLY A 286 -7.24 7.87 -2.15
CA GLY A 286 -8.14 7.08 -3.01
C GLY A 286 -8.64 5.77 -2.41
N ALA A 287 -8.16 5.34 -1.23
CA ALA A 287 -8.72 4.19 -0.53
C ALA A 287 -10.14 4.50 0.01
N SER A 288 -11.06 3.55 -0.16
CA SER A 288 -12.45 3.64 0.29
C SER A 288 -13.05 2.28 0.63
N GLY A 289 -14.13 2.30 1.41
CA GLY A 289 -15.00 1.16 1.63
C GLY A 289 -15.54 1.10 3.06
N HIS A 290 -16.04 -0.07 3.46
CA HIS A 290 -16.59 -0.28 4.79
C HIS A 290 -15.51 -0.25 5.88
N ALA A 291 -15.89 0.25 7.05
CA ALA A 291 -15.08 0.17 8.26
C ALA A 291 -15.55 -1.01 9.11
N GLY A 292 -14.64 -1.68 9.81
CA GLY A 292 -14.99 -2.84 10.60
C GLY A 292 -14.09 -3.06 11.80
N ILE A 293 -14.56 -3.95 12.67
CA ILE A 293 -13.88 -4.35 13.89
C ILE A 293 -14.11 -5.85 14.16
N ALA A 294 -13.09 -6.52 14.69
CA ALA A 294 -13.18 -7.93 15.05
C ALA A 294 -12.26 -8.30 16.22
N GLY A 295 -12.67 -9.30 16.99
CA GLY A 295 -11.79 -10.08 17.85
C GLY A 295 -11.34 -11.35 17.12
N VAL A 296 -10.04 -11.60 17.06
CA VAL A 296 -9.44 -12.79 16.44
C VAL A 296 -8.74 -13.59 17.52
N MET A 297 -8.98 -14.90 17.56
CA MET A 297 -8.56 -15.79 18.66
C MET A 297 -9.07 -15.38 20.05
N GLY A 298 -10.07 -14.50 20.09
CA GLY A 298 -10.66 -13.96 21.31
C GLY A 298 -11.97 -13.23 21.04
N GLN A 299 -12.59 -12.80 22.12
CA GLN A 299 -13.82 -12.03 22.17
C GLN A 299 -13.50 -10.56 22.48
N ILE A 300 -14.24 -9.68 21.83
CA ILE A 300 -14.29 -8.27 22.21
C ILE A 300 -15.61 -7.94 22.91
N THR A 301 -15.57 -7.02 23.87
CA THR A 301 -16.74 -6.25 24.31
C THR A 301 -16.62 -4.86 23.70
N LEU A 302 -17.47 -4.55 22.74
CA LEU A 302 -17.50 -3.27 22.03
C LEU A 302 -18.54 -2.34 22.67
N LYS A 303 -18.10 -1.22 23.22
CA LYS A 303 -18.97 -0.22 23.83
C LYS A 303 -19.40 0.87 22.87
N SER A 304 -18.48 1.29 22.00
CA SER A 304 -18.79 2.26 20.95
C SER A 304 -17.86 2.10 19.77
N PHE A 305 -18.37 2.42 18.58
CA PHE A 305 -17.61 2.47 17.34
C PHE A 305 -18.11 3.66 16.52
N ALA A 306 -17.19 4.53 16.12
CA ALA A 306 -17.47 5.71 15.32
C ALA A 306 -16.54 5.74 14.12
N VAL A 307 -17.07 6.22 12.99
CA VAL A 307 -16.30 6.45 11.77
C VAL A 307 -16.57 7.87 11.32
N GLU A 308 -15.50 8.62 11.11
CA GLU A 308 -15.56 10.03 10.75
C GLU A 308 -14.73 10.24 9.49
N GLU A 309 -15.37 10.74 8.42
CA GLU A 309 -14.62 11.30 7.30
C GLU A 309 -13.97 12.59 7.76
N LEU A 310 -12.64 12.63 7.65
CA LEU A 310 -11.86 13.79 8.02
C LEU A 310 -11.75 14.71 6.81
N THR A 311 -11.70 16.01 7.09
CA THR A 311 -11.19 16.95 6.09
C THR A 311 -9.74 16.59 5.80
N ALA A 312 -9.38 16.46 4.52
CA ALA A 312 -8.01 16.19 4.16
C ALA A 312 -7.07 17.25 4.75
N ASP A 313 -5.90 16.83 5.23
CA ASP A 313 -4.84 17.76 5.57
C ASP A 313 -4.33 18.37 4.26
N GLU A 314 -4.99 19.45 3.83
CA GLU A 314 -4.68 20.27 2.67
C GLU A 314 -3.39 21.08 2.89
N SER A 315 -2.38 20.50 3.52
CA SER A 315 -1.06 21.13 3.64
C SER A 315 -0.27 20.78 2.37
N PRO A 316 -0.27 21.64 1.34
CA PRO A 316 0.52 21.36 0.16
C PRO A 316 2.00 21.28 0.55
N LEU A 317 2.69 20.26 0.05
CA LEU A 317 4.15 20.28 0.13
C LEU A 317 4.64 21.43 -0.75
N PHE A 318 5.53 22.23 -0.19
CA PHE A 318 6.06 23.37 -0.90
C PHE A 318 7.56 23.49 -0.72
N LEU A 319 8.20 24.12 -1.70
CA LEU A 319 9.58 24.58 -1.63
C LEU A 319 9.59 26.11 -1.56
N PRO A 320 10.26 26.75 -0.60
CA PRO A 320 10.41 28.20 -0.59
C PRO A 320 11.10 28.71 -1.86
N ILE A 321 10.62 29.82 -2.42
CA ILE A 321 11.23 30.48 -3.58
C ILE A 321 12.12 31.62 -3.08
N GLY A 322 13.44 31.49 -3.28
CA GLY A 322 14.40 32.52 -2.89
C GLY A 322 14.40 33.75 -3.82
N GLY A 323 14.85 34.91 -3.32
CA GLY A 323 15.08 36.11 -4.15
C GLY A 323 13.83 36.90 -4.57
N SER A 324 12.63 36.35 -4.37
CA SER A 324 11.35 37.02 -4.62
C SER A 324 11.33 38.38 -3.93
N ALA A 325 11.26 39.47 -4.71
CA ALA A 325 11.41 40.85 -4.27
C ALA A 325 10.49 41.24 -3.08
N GLY A 326 10.91 40.92 -1.86
CA GLY A 326 10.24 41.25 -0.61
C GLY A 326 8.99 40.43 -0.24
N LYS A 327 8.66 39.31 -0.91
CA LYS A 327 7.52 38.44 -0.56
C LYS A 327 7.95 37.00 -0.43
N GLU A 328 7.66 36.35 0.70
CA GLU A 328 7.78 34.90 0.82
C GLU A 328 6.84 34.22 -0.21
N ASP A 329 7.40 33.71 -1.30
CA ASP A 329 6.67 32.88 -2.28
C ASP A 329 7.08 31.41 -2.16
N ARG A 330 6.20 30.53 -2.65
CA ARG A 330 6.32 29.08 -2.48
C ARG A 330 6.01 28.38 -3.79
N LEU A 331 6.79 27.36 -4.11
CA LEU A 331 6.50 26.41 -5.17
C LEU A 331 5.67 25.27 -4.57
N ILE A 332 4.36 25.33 -4.78
CA ILE A 332 3.33 24.49 -4.15
C ILE A 332 3.06 23.28 -5.06
N ALA A 333 3.31 22.07 -4.58
CA ALA A 333 3.02 20.84 -5.32
C ALA A 333 1.51 20.69 -5.56
N ASP A 334 1.10 20.48 -6.82
CA ASP A 334 -0.27 20.11 -7.15
C ASP A 334 -0.61 18.74 -6.53
N PRO A 335 -1.85 18.49 -6.07
CA PRO A 335 -2.25 17.19 -5.52
C PRO A 335 -2.08 16.00 -6.49
N SER A 336 -2.07 16.27 -7.81
CA SER A 336 -1.72 15.26 -8.83
C SER A 336 -0.24 14.88 -8.85
N CYS A 337 0.61 15.60 -8.13
CA CYS A 337 1.99 15.23 -7.88
C CYS A 337 2.03 14.29 -6.70
N HIS A 338 2.63 13.13 -6.88
CA HIS A 338 3.01 12.24 -5.78
C HIS A 338 4.22 12.85 -5.04
N ALA A 339 4.04 14.03 -4.46
CA ALA A 339 5.14 14.85 -3.94
C ALA A 339 5.66 14.32 -2.60
N MET A 340 6.97 14.37 -2.40
CA MET A 340 7.63 13.96 -1.16
C MET A 340 8.70 14.97 -0.76
N SER A 341 8.78 15.33 0.52
CA SER A 341 9.89 16.12 1.03
C SER A 341 11.06 15.19 1.32
N MET A 342 12.20 15.46 0.69
CA MET A 342 13.45 14.73 0.90
C MET A 342 14.48 15.67 1.52
N ALA A 343 15.57 15.12 2.08
CA ALA A 343 16.63 15.93 2.66
C ALA A 343 17.29 16.86 1.63
N GLU A 344 17.29 16.43 0.37
CA GLU A 344 17.87 17.07 -0.80
C GLU A 344 16.92 18.03 -1.52
N GLY A 345 15.62 18.07 -1.17
CA GLY A 345 14.65 18.95 -1.82
C GLY A 345 13.22 18.41 -1.92
N LEU A 346 12.42 19.05 -2.75
CA LEU A 346 11.06 18.62 -3.07
C LEU A 346 11.09 17.63 -4.24
N TRP A 347 10.75 16.37 -3.98
CA TRP A 347 10.56 15.36 -5.00
C TRP A 347 9.17 15.48 -5.63
N LEU A 348 9.10 15.43 -6.95
CA LEU A 348 7.85 15.40 -7.70
C LEU A 348 7.87 14.21 -8.66
N GLY A 349 7.00 13.23 -8.39
CA GLY A 349 6.64 12.17 -9.32
C GLY A 349 5.27 12.41 -9.92
N CYS A 350 5.08 11.98 -11.16
CA CYS A 350 3.85 12.19 -11.89
C CYS A 350 3.34 10.93 -12.60
N ASP A 351 2.05 10.64 -12.43
CA ASP A 351 1.31 9.65 -13.20
C ASP A 351 0.72 10.26 -14.49
N ASP A 352 -0.15 9.53 -15.19
CA ASP A 352 -0.75 9.97 -16.46
C ASP A 352 -1.57 11.27 -16.36
N ARG A 353 -1.88 11.74 -15.15
CA ARG A 353 -2.70 12.94 -14.91
C ARG A 353 -1.92 14.25 -15.08
N ARG A 354 -0.58 14.20 -15.19
CA ARG A 354 0.33 15.37 -15.32
C ARG A 354 0.27 16.32 -14.12
N GLY A 355 1.37 16.47 -13.40
CA GLY A 355 1.46 17.20 -12.13
C GLY A 355 2.75 18.01 -12.07
N PHE A 356 2.66 19.20 -11.49
CA PHE A 356 3.79 20.10 -11.27
C PHE A 356 3.63 20.88 -9.97
N ALA A 357 4.74 21.34 -9.40
CA ALA A 357 4.70 22.34 -8.35
C ALA A 357 4.70 23.75 -8.97
N ARG A 358 3.87 24.66 -8.46
CA ARG A 358 3.62 25.97 -9.06
C ARG A 358 3.82 27.11 -8.06
N SER A 359 4.35 28.24 -8.52
CA SER A 359 4.48 29.44 -7.72
C SER A 359 3.12 29.96 -7.26
N GLY A 360 3.06 30.50 -6.04
CA GLY A 360 1.88 31.21 -5.54
C GLY A 360 1.68 32.54 -6.26
N SER A 361 2.77 33.26 -6.51
CA SER A 361 2.77 34.57 -7.18
C SER A 361 2.81 34.45 -8.71
N VAL A 362 2.34 35.51 -9.37
CA VAL A 362 2.48 35.73 -10.82
C VAL A 362 3.72 36.57 -11.05
N TYR A 363 4.58 36.15 -11.98
CA TYR A 363 5.81 36.83 -12.39
C TYR A 363 5.63 37.40 -13.79
N GLU A 364 6.01 38.66 -13.98
CA GLU A 364 5.93 39.38 -15.25
C GLU A 364 7.33 39.56 -15.83
N ALA A 365 7.47 39.65 -17.16
CA ALA A 365 8.75 40.01 -17.76
C ALA A 365 9.13 41.47 -17.36
N PRO A 366 10.39 41.75 -16.96
CA PRO A 366 11.51 40.83 -16.93
C PRO A 366 11.55 39.95 -15.67
N PHE A 367 11.92 38.67 -15.82
CA PHE A 367 12.24 37.79 -14.69
C PHE A 367 13.42 36.86 -14.99
N VAL A 368 14.06 36.37 -13.92
CA VAL A 368 15.05 35.29 -13.97
C VAL A 368 14.64 34.15 -13.03
N LEU A 369 14.28 33.00 -13.59
CA LEU A 369 14.10 31.75 -12.86
C LEU A 369 15.43 31.02 -12.78
N LYS A 370 15.89 30.71 -11.57
CA LYS A 370 16.99 29.77 -11.36
C LYS A 370 16.48 28.57 -10.56
N ALA A 371 16.80 27.37 -11.01
CA ALA A 371 16.44 26.13 -10.32
C ALA A 371 17.63 25.17 -10.29
N GLU A 372 17.84 24.53 -9.15
CA GLU A 372 18.73 23.36 -9.04
C GLU A 372 17.87 22.11 -9.00
N VAL A 373 17.97 21.27 -10.04
CA VAL A 373 17.15 20.08 -10.21
C VAL A 373 17.99 18.85 -10.48
N SER A 374 17.54 17.67 -10.05
CA SER A 374 18.08 16.39 -10.49
C SER A 374 16.97 15.49 -11.01
N SER A 375 17.28 14.69 -12.03
CA SER A 375 16.33 13.78 -12.67
C SER A 375 16.99 12.47 -13.05
N SER A 376 16.43 11.34 -12.62
CA SER A 376 16.89 10.00 -12.98
C SER A 376 16.42 9.56 -14.37
N THR A 377 15.73 10.40 -15.11
CA THR A 377 15.31 10.13 -16.50
C THR A 377 15.76 11.22 -17.45
N ARG A 378 16.50 12.24 -16.97
CA ARG A 378 16.80 13.50 -17.69
C ARG A 378 15.57 14.34 -18.02
N SER A 379 14.39 13.92 -17.58
CA SER A 379 13.15 14.66 -17.79
C SER A 379 12.98 15.73 -16.71
N ALA A 380 12.66 16.93 -17.16
CA ALA A 380 12.16 18.03 -16.35
C ALA A 380 11.29 18.91 -17.24
N ILE A 381 10.32 19.59 -16.64
CA ILE A 381 9.45 20.51 -17.34
C ILE A 381 9.37 21.81 -16.57
N LEU A 382 9.63 22.94 -17.22
CA LEU A 382 9.28 24.27 -16.71
C LEU A 382 7.98 24.75 -17.32
N TYR A 383 7.05 25.13 -16.47
CA TYR A 383 5.71 25.57 -16.82
C TYR A 383 5.58 27.08 -16.74
N ALA A 384 4.81 27.65 -17.67
CA ALA A 384 4.22 28.97 -17.57
C ALA A 384 2.70 28.84 -17.58
N GLY A 385 2.07 29.02 -16.43
CA GLY A 385 0.67 28.65 -16.23
C GLY A 385 0.49 27.14 -16.32
N SER A 386 -0.29 26.67 -17.29
CA SER A 386 -0.49 25.25 -17.61
C SER A 386 0.31 24.79 -18.83
N THR A 387 1.08 25.68 -19.47
CA THR A 387 1.82 25.37 -20.68
C THR A 387 3.25 24.98 -20.36
N GLU A 388 3.69 23.85 -20.93
CA GLU A 388 5.04 23.29 -20.81
C GLU A 388 6.00 24.10 -21.69
N MET A 389 6.63 25.14 -21.14
CA MET A 389 7.48 26.06 -21.91
C MET A 389 8.82 25.46 -22.26
N LEU A 390 9.39 24.67 -21.36
CA LEU A 390 10.67 24.00 -21.54
C LEU A 390 10.48 22.56 -21.12
N ARG A 391 10.59 21.63 -22.06
CA ARG A 391 10.43 20.19 -21.81
C ARG A 391 11.72 19.48 -22.20
N TRP A 392 12.43 18.97 -21.19
CA TRP A 392 13.48 17.98 -21.40
C TRP A 392 12.83 16.61 -21.45
N ASN A 393 13.04 15.89 -22.54
CA ASN A 393 12.61 14.50 -22.65
C ASN A 393 13.72 13.53 -22.21
N SER A 394 13.36 12.26 -22.06
CA SER A 394 14.31 11.22 -21.68
C SER A 394 15.41 10.92 -22.70
N GLU A 395 15.23 11.37 -23.96
CA GLU A 395 16.25 11.29 -25.02
C GLU A 395 17.31 12.41 -24.90
N GLY A 396 17.15 13.34 -23.97
CA GLY A 396 18.07 14.46 -23.74
C GLY A 396 17.87 15.64 -24.70
N LYS A 397 16.72 15.72 -25.38
CA LYS A 397 16.33 16.87 -26.20
C LYS A 397 15.52 17.85 -25.38
N LEU A 398 15.71 19.13 -25.67
CA LEU A 398 14.90 20.21 -25.11
C LEU A 398 13.93 20.72 -26.18
N CYS A 399 12.64 20.71 -25.87
CA CYS A 399 11.63 21.48 -26.59
C CYS A 399 11.36 22.79 -25.85
N PHE A 400 11.52 23.91 -26.53
CA PHE A 400 11.09 25.23 -26.08
C PHE A 400 9.84 25.65 -26.83
N ILE A 401 8.80 26.08 -26.11
CA ILE A 401 7.62 26.72 -26.69
C ILE A 401 7.73 28.22 -26.44
N ASP A 402 7.71 29.03 -27.50
CA ASP A 402 7.79 30.48 -27.37
C ASP A 402 6.54 31.01 -26.63
N PRO A 403 6.71 31.77 -25.52
CA PRO A 403 5.59 32.20 -24.71
C PRO A 403 4.66 33.18 -25.43
N ALA A 404 5.16 33.93 -26.42
CA ALA A 404 4.40 34.89 -27.21
C ALA A 404 3.81 34.26 -28.49
N THR A 405 4.62 33.59 -29.30
CA THR A 405 4.19 33.06 -30.61
C THR A 405 3.62 31.65 -30.57
N LYS A 406 3.89 30.89 -29.50
CA LYS A 406 3.58 29.46 -29.34
C LYS A 406 4.32 28.54 -30.32
N GLU A 407 5.32 29.05 -31.03
CA GLU A 407 6.18 28.24 -31.89
C GLU A 407 7.05 27.29 -31.06
N GLU A 408 7.21 26.06 -31.53
CA GLU A 408 8.10 25.07 -30.92
C GLU A 408 9.49 25.14 -31.55
N ALA A 409 10.52 25.09 -30.71
CA ALA A 409 11.91 24.99 -31.11
C ALA A 409 12.59 23.83 -30.37
N TRP A 410 13.13 22.90 -31.13
CA TRP A 410 13.89 21.78 -30.60
C TRP A 410 15.38 22.14 -30.59
N ILE A 411 16.00 21.97 -29.43
CA ILE A 411 17.42 22.27 -29.20
C ILE A 411 18.14 20.97 -28.92
N ASP A 412 19.04 20.61 -29.83
CA ASP A 412 20.00 19.54 -29.62
C ASP A 412 21.14 20.03 -28.71
N ASP A 413 21.77 19.12 -27.96
CA ASP A 413 22.84 19.45 -26.98
C ASP A 413 22.38 20.37 -25.82
N ALA A 414 21.21 20.08 -25.25
CA ALA A 414 20.70 20.73 -24.05
C ALA A 414 20.25 19.71 -22.99
N SER A 415 20.85 18.52 -22.97
CA SER A 415 20.44 17.41 -22.08
C SER A 415 20.72 17.71 -20.60
N LEU A 416 19.79 17.34 -19.72
CA LEU A 416 20.08 17.25 -18.29
C LEU A 416 20.97 16.03 -17.99
N PRO A 417 21.89 16.11 -17.02
CA PRO A 417 22.65 14.97 -16.56
C PRO A 417 21.75 13.95 -15.85
N TYR A 418 22.15 12.69 -15.88
CA TYR A 418 21.39 11.58 -15.30
C TYR A 418 21.64 11.49 -13.79
N GLY A 419 20.61 11.73 -12.98
CA GLY A 419 20.67 11.61 -11.51
C GLY A 419 21.55 12.66 -10.80
N GLU A 420 22.36 13.41 -11.54
CA GLU A 420 23.18 14.50 -11.01
C GLU A 420 22.38 15.81 -10.95
N LEU A 421 22.89 16.74 -10.15
CA LEU A 421 22.31 18.07 -10.00
C LEU A 421 22.68 18.95 -11.19
N ALA A 422 21.66 19.57 -11.81
CA ALA A 422 21.79 20.53 -12.89
C ALA A 422 21.27 21.90 -12.46
N ARG A 423 21.93 22.96 -12.92
CA ARG A 423 21.49 24.35 -12.71
C ARG A 423 20.82 24.87 -13.96
N ILE A 424 19.54 25.16 -13.85
CA ILE A 424 18.74 25.78 -14.91
C ILE A 424 18.61 27.26 -14.61
N GLU A 425 18.90 28.12 -15.59
CA GLU A 425 18.64 29.56 -15.52
C GLU A 425 17.84 30.00 -16.76
N TRP A 426 16.56 30.33 -16.55
CA TRP A 426 15.69 30.87 -17.60
C TRP A 426 15.47 32.35 -17.37
N ARG A 427 15.88 33.17 -18.34
CA ARG A 427 15.65 34.61 -18.35
C ARG A 427 14.61 34.96 -19.40
N LEU A 428 13.61 35.73 -19.00
CA LEU A 428 12.65 36.34 -19.91
C LEU A 428 12.71 37.85 -19.73
N GLU A 429 13.18 38.57 -20.73
CA GLU A 429 13.23 40.03 -20.79
C GLU A 429 12.19 40.54 -21.79
N GLY A 430 11.86 41.84 -21.77
CA GLY A 430 10.82 42.37 -22.66
C GLY A 430 11.10 42.16 -24.16
N GLY A 431 12.37 42.05 -24.56
CA GLY A 431 12.79 41.88 -25.97
C GLY A 431 13.47 40.54 -26.29
N ARG A 432 13.67 39.67 -25.30
CA ARG A 432 14.59 38.52 -25.43
C ARG A 432 14.28 37.43 -24.40
N THR A 433 14.50 36.17 -24.76
CA THR A 433 14.47 35.03 -23.84
C THR A 433 15.76 34.23 -23.99
N SER A 434 16.31 33.76 -22.87
CA SER A 434 17.50 32.92 -22.89
C SER A 434 17.42 31.83 -21.83
N LEU A 435 17.98 30.66 -22.14
CA LEU A 435 18.13 29.55 -21.21
C LEU A 435 19.59 29.16 -21.09
N ALA A 436 20.07 29.02 -19.86
CA ALA A 436 21.37 28.43 -19.57
C ALA A 436 21.24 27.16 -18.74
N LEU A 437 22.08 26.18 -19.05
CA LEU A 437 22.29 24.94 -18.29
C LEU A 437 23.72 24.92 -17.77
N ASP A 438 23.89 24.85 -16.46
CA ASP A 438 25.20 24.87 -15.78
C ASP A 438 26.09 26.04 -16.23
N GLY A 439 25.47 27.18 -16.52
CA GLY A 439 26.12 28.41 -16.98
C GLY A 439 26.37 28.48 -18.49
N ARG A 440 26.14 27.41 -19.25
CA ARG A 440 26.19 27.40 -20.72
C ARG A 440 24.83 27.82 -21.30
N VAL A 441 24.81 28.90 -22.08
CA VAL A 441 23.60 29.32 -22.81
C VAL A 441 23.29 28.29 -23.90
N VAL A 442 22.11 27.68 -23.84
CA VAL A 442 21.62 26.67 -24.80
C VAL A 442 20.46 27.17 -25.66
N LEU A 443 19.81 28.26 -25.24
CA LEU A 443 18.77 28.94 -26.01
C LEU A 443 18.96 30.45 -25.86
N ASP A 444 18.81 31.17 -26.97
CA ASP A 444 18.85 32.62 -26.99
C ASP A 444 18.05 33.14 -28.19
N ARG A 445 16.96 33.90 -27.92
CA ARG A 445 16.01 34.34 -28.94
C ARG A 445 15.49 35.74 -28.66
N GLU A 446 15.34 36.52 -29.73
CA GLU A 446 14.62 37.79 -29.72
C GLU A 446 13.11 37.57 -29.84
N GLY A 447 12.31 38.45 -29.23
CA GLY A 447 10.86 38.41 -29.29
C GLY A 447 10.22 39.61 -28.58
N ASP A 448 8.89 39.66 -28.50
CA ASP A 448 8.17 40.65 -27.69
C ASP A 448 7.46 39.94 -26.52
N TYR A 449 8.05 40.06 -25.34
CA TYR A 449 7.60 39.36 -24.13
C TYR A 449 7.09 40.32 -23.06
N LYS A 450 6.92 41.62 -23.36
CA LYS A 450 6.50 42.64 -22.39
C LYS A 450 5.14 42.34 -21.74
N ALA A 451 4.27 41.61 -22.44
CA ALA A 451 2.95 41.22 -21.95
C ALA A 451 2.93 39.86 -21.23
N CYS A 452 4.07 39.17 -21.17
CA CYS A 452 4.16 37.85 -20.55
C CYS A 452 4.07 37.95 -19.02
N ARG A 453 3.11 37.22 -18.45
CA ARG A 453 2.88 37.10 -17.01
C ARG A 453 2.38 35.71 -16.65
N PHE A 454 3.08 35.01 -15.76
CA PHE A 454 2.82 33.60 -15.49
C PHE A 454 2.98 33.25 -14.02
N ARG A 455 2.20 32.27 -13.56
CA ARG A 455 2.66 31.43 -12.45
C ARG A 455 3.64 30.43 -13.02
N LEU A 456 4.82 30.32 -12.42
CA LEU A 456 5.89 29.46 -12.93
C LEU A 456 5.84 28.12 -12.20
N GLY A 457 6.11 27.03 -12.91
CA GLY A 457 6.06 25.70 -12.33
C GLY A 457 7.19 24.80 -12.76
N ILE A 458 7.42 23.75 -11.98
CA ILE A 458 8.42 22.71 -12.26
C ILE A 458 7.76 21.36 -12.07
N GLY A 459 7.95 20.43 -13.01
CA GLY A 459 7.48 19.06 -12.94
C GLY A 459 8.33 18.11 -13.79
N ALA A 460 7.79 16.94 -14.09
CA ALA A 460 8.42 15.93 -14.94
C ALA A 460 7.39 15.34 -15.91
N GLU A 461 7.84 14.67 -16.96
CA GLU A 461 6.94 13.92 -17.84
C GLU A 461 6.27 12.75 -17.10
N PRO A 462 5.10 12.27 -17.56
CA PRO A 462 4.50 11.04 -17.05
C PRO A 462 5.51 9.88 -17.03
N GLY A 463 5.58 9.17 -15.90
CA GLY A 463 6.55 8.09 -15.70
C GLY A 463 7.98 8.53 -15.40
N SER A 464 8.23 9.84 -15.24
CA SER A 464 9.49 10.41 -14.77
C SER A 464 9.34 11.09 -13.40
N ALA A 465 10.46 11.49 -12.81
CA ALA A 465 10.48 12.26 -11.58
C ALA A 465 11.59 13.32 -11.61
N VAL A 466 11.35 14.42 -10.89
CA VAL A 466 12.33 15.49 -10.68
C VAL A 466 12.43 15.81 -9.20
N THR A 467 13.66 16.02 -8.73
CA THR A 467 13.91 16.57 -7.40
C THR A 467 14.31 18.02 -7.55
N ILE A 468 13.62 18.92 -6.86
CA ILE A 468 13.89 20.35 -6.86
C ILE A 468 14.60 20.69 -5.55
N LYS A 469 15.91 20.92 -5.62
CA LYS A 469 16.73 21.26 -4.46
C LYS A 469 16.53 22.71 -4.05
N SER A 470 16.50 23.61 -5.02
CA SER A 470 16.26 25.03 -4.78
C SER A 470 15.63 25.69 -6.00
N VAL A 471 14.88 26.76 -5.75
CA VAL A 471 14.35 27.64 -6.79
C VAL A 471 14.45 29.08 -6.33
N SER A 472 14.81 29.99 -7.23
CA SER A 472 14.82 31.43 -6.99
C SER A 472 14.25 32.17 -8.18
N LEU A 473 13.50 33.25 -7.91
CA LEU A 473 12.88 34.10 -8.92
C LEU A 473 13.15 35.56 -8.57
N ASN A 474 13.72 36.31 -9.51
CA ASN A 474 14.01 37.75 -9.38
C ASN A 474 13.49 38.54 -10.56
#